data_AF-A0A832MES8-F1
#
_entry.id   AF-A0A832MES8-F1
#
_cell.length_a   1.000
_cell.length_b   1.000
_cell.length_c   1.000
_cell.angle_alpha   90.00
_cell.angle_beta   90.00
_cell.angle_gamma   90.00
#
_symmetry.space_group_name_H-M   'P 1'
#
loop_
_entity.id
_entity.type
_entity.pdbx_description
1 polymer ?
#
loop_
_entity_poly.entity_id
_entity_poly.type
_entity_poly.pdbx_seq_one_letter_code
_entity_poly.pdbx_strand_id
1 'polypeptide(L)'
;MTPVIVQNRGGKSHAANLLSPSRICAVITVFFLVQGCSPRSQKPAIDISVLSRPEPDVVYVELRNRVFNSSPSDFKVENVTEPFPLWGAIVEHGLPNGTATLVCFANGEASLYLSSGAGLAGTSANADVRVGASNLVALAAQQAPTASPTESWPAPAIGEVAFWFLSTNQVLGTRVSDRDLQDDNHPLAKLYRSANALLTQMHLVAAEIQSKTNSVNNKETNNASTNAQPDP
;
A
#
# COMPACT_ATOMS: atom_id res chain seq x y z
N MET A 1 -2.84 -7.50 -63.85
CA MET A 1 -3.38 -6.19 -64.27
C MET A 1 -2.84 -5.14 -63.30
N THR A 2 -1.79 -4.44 -63.73
CA THR A 2 -1.28 -3.15 -63.23
C THR A 2 -1.38 -2.18 -64.43
N PRO A 3 -1.24 -0.84 -64.29
CA PRO A 3 -1.02 0.02 -63.10
C PRO A 3 -1.95 1.26 -63.07
N VAL A 4 -1.71 2.25 -62.19
CA VAL A 4 -1.30 3.63 -62.59
C VAL A 4 -1.19 4.53 -61.35
N ILE A 5 -0.03 5.18 -61.28
CA ILE A 5 0.44 6.20 -60.34
C ILE A 5 -0.07 7.57 -60.81
N VAL A 6 -0.47 8.46 -59.89
CA VAL A 6 -0.46 9.91 -60.13
C VAL A 6 0.26 10.61 -58.97
N GLN A 7 1.47 11.06 -59.26
CA GLN A 7 2.22 12.04 -58.48
C GLN A 7 1.68 13.45 -58.77
N ASN A 8 1.44 14.25 -57.74
CA ASN A 8 1.18 15.67 -57.90
C ASN A 8 2.51 16.46 -57.84
N ARG A 9 2.77 17.23 -58.89
CA ARG A 9 3.90 18.16 -59.06
C ARG A 9 3.41 19.59 -58.84
N GLY A 10 4.27 20.40 -58.22
CA GLY A 10 4.56 21.72 -58.77
C GLY A 10 4.22 22.91 -57.87
N GLY A 11 5.24 23.71 -57.58
CA GLY A 11 5.11 25.04 -56.99
C GLY A 11 6.41 25.55 -56.37
N LYS A 12 7.45 25.76 -57.20
CA LYS A 12 8.69 26.46 -56.82
C LYS A 12 8.61 27.94 -57.22
N SER A 13 9.48 28.72 -56.55
CA SER A 13 10.03 30.04 -56.92
C SER A 13 9.14 31.23 -56.51
N HIS A 14 9.61 32.27 -55.82
CA HIS A 14 10.79 33.12 -56.07
C HIS A 14 11.17 33.90 -54.78
N ALA A 15 12.47 34.02 -54.41
CA ALA A 15 13.36 35.19 -54.60
C ALA A 15 12.92 36.46 -53.80
N ALA A 16 13.74 37.30 -53.16
CA ALA A 16 15.19 37.42 -52.96
C ALA A 16 15.44 38.46 -51.84
N ASN A 17 16.64 38.40 -51.25
CA ASN A 17 17.48 39.46 -50.66
C ASN A 17 16.91 40.90 -50.46
N LEU A 18 17.27 41.55 -49.34
CA LEU A 18 18.26 42.65 -49.38
C LEU A 18 18.76 43.10 -47.99
N LEU A 19 20.06 43.39 -47.97
CA LEU A 19 20.94 44.01 -46.97
C LEU A 19 20.42 45.33 -46.35
N SER A 20 20.84 45.63 -45.10
CA SER A 20 21.89 46.65 -44.86
C SER A 20 22.32 46.76 -43.38
N PRO A 21 23.53 47.33 -43.09
CA PRO A 21 24.14 47.36 -41.77
C PRO A 21 24.22 48.77 -41.13
N SER A 22 24.49 48.76 -39.81
CA SER A 22 25.24 49.78 -39.04
C SER A 22 24.58 51.13 -38.73
N ARG A 23 24.47 51.45 -37.42
CA ARG A 23 25.23 52.58 -36.82
C ARG A 23 25.20 52.60 -35.29
N ILE A 24 26.41 52.74 -34.77
CA ILE A 24 26.84 52.97 -33.40
C ILE A 24 26.30 54.32 -32.90
N CYS A 25 25.79 54.36 -31.66
CA CYS A 25 25.76 55.56 -30.84
C CYS A 25 26.00 55.17 -29.39
N ALA A 26 27.26 55.34 -28.96
CA ALA A 26 27.64 55.33 -27.57
C ALA A 26 27.24 56.67 -26.94
N VAL A 27 26.50 56.66 -25.83
CA VAL A 27 26.55 57.73 -24.83
C VAL A 27 26.48 57.10 -23.44
N ILE A 28 27.54 57.34 -22.70
CA ILE A 28 27.73 57.04 -21.29
C ILE A 28 26.81 57.95 -20.48
N THR A 29 25.98 57.40 -19.60
CA THR A 29 25.48 58.13 -18.43
C THR A 29 25.54 57.21 -17.23
N VAL A 30 26.55 57.48 -16.40
CA VAL A 30 26.65 57.00 -15.02
C VAL A 30 25.52 57.66 -14.24
N PHE A 31 24.54 56.86 -13.80
CA PHE A 31 23.66 57.24 -12.70
C PHE A 31 23.45 56.01 -11.81
N PHE A 32 24.35 55.87 -10.84
CA PHE A 32 24.15 55.08 -9.64
C PHE A 32 22.92 55.63 -8.91
N LEU A 33 21.88 54.81 -8.79
CA LEU A 33 20.97 54.67 -7.64
C LEU A 33 19.84 53.70 -8.06
N VAL A 34 20.21 52.44 -8.27
CA VAL A 34 19.23 51.34 -8.34
C VAL A 34 18.72 51.10 -6.93
N GLN A 35 17.56 51.71 -6.68
CA GLN A 35 16.46 51.26 -5.84
C GLN A 35 16.69 49.88 -5.22
N GLY A 36 16.63 49.82 -3.89
CA GLY A 36 16.78 48.60 -3.10
C GLY A 36 15.92 47.46 -3.64
N CYS A 37 16.57 46.43 -4.17
CA CYS A 37 15.98 45.12 -4.31
C CYS A 37 15.76 44.58 -2.89
N SER A 38 14.56 44.81 -2.35
CA SER A 38 14.06 44.05 -1.20
C SER A 38 14.21 42.56 -1.54
N PRO A 39 14.82 41.72 -0.68
CA PRO A 39 14.95 40.30 -0.97
C PRO A 39 13.54 39.75 -1.09
N ARG A 40 13.15 39.42 -2.32
CA ARG A 40 11.93 38.70 -2.65
C ARG A 40 11.90 37.48 -1.74
N SER A 41 11.03 37.51 -0.73
CA SER A 41 10.77 36.38 0.17
C SER A 41 10.46 35.18 -0.71
N GLN A 42 11.47 34.31 -0.88
CA GLN A 42 11.29 33.03 -1.50
C GLN A 42 10.39 32.28 -0.52
N LYS A 43 9.11 32.16 -0.89
CA LYS A 43 8.23 31.17 -0.27
C LYS A 43 9.02 29.86 -0.32
N PRO A 44 9.35 29.22 0.81
CA PRO A 44 10.23 28.07 0.79
C PRO A 44 9.57 27.05 -0.14
N ALA A 45 10.33 26.59 -1.14
CA ALA A 45 9.95 25.43 -1.91
C ALA A 45 9.76 24.31 -0.89
N ILE A 46 8.57 23.71 -0.86
CA ILE A 46 8.33 22.51 -0.05
C ILE A 46 9.37 21.49 -0.51
N ASP A 47 10.23 21.07 0.40
CA ASP A 47 11.19 20.02 0.12
C ASP A 47 10.42 18.71 -0.12
N ILE A 48 10.31 18.32 -1.40
CA ILE A 48 9.63 17.11 -1.85
C ILE A 48 10.35 15.84 -1.33
N SER A 49 11.58 15.96 -0.80
CA SER A 49 12.27 14.82 -0.16
C SER A 49 11.53 14.28 1.07
N VAL A 50 10.68 15.11 1.72
CA VAL A 50 9.82 14.71 2.85
C VAL A 50 8.59 13.88 2.39
N LEU A 51 8.33 13.78 1.08
CA LEU A 51 7.30 12.89 0.51
C LEU A 51 7.84 11.47 0.23
N SER A 52 9.11 11.19 0.54
CA SER A 52 9.64 9.84 0.43
C SER A 52 9.08 8.96 1.56
N ARG A 53 8.56 7.79 1.18
CA ARG A 53 8.00 6.83 2.14
C ARG A 53 9.12 6.32 3.06
N PRO A 54 8.86 6.15 4.37
CA PRO A 54 9.85 5.58 5.29
C PRO A 54 10.35 4.21 4.82
N GLU A 55 11.61 3.91 5.12
CA GLU A 55 12.15 2.56 4.92
C GLU A 55 11.36 1.55 5.75
N PRO A 56 10.98 0.38 5.19
CA PRO A 56 10.26 -0.65 5.94
C PRO A 56 11.10 -1.24 7.07
N ASP A 57 10.46 -1.55 8.19
CA ASP A 57 11.05 -2.30 9.30
C ASP A 57 11.52 -3.70 8.84
N VAL A 58 12.66 -4.16 9.37
CA VAL A 58 13.27 -5.45 8.98
C VAL A 58 12.37 -6.64 9.29
N VAL A 59 11.66 -6.62 10.42
CA VAL A 59 10.76 -7.71 10.84
C VAL A 59 9.56 -7.76 9.89
N TYR A 60 9.04 -6.62 9.46
CA TYR A 60 8.01 -6.57 8.42
C TYR A 60 8.46 -7.23 7.13
N VAL A 61 9.66 -6.89 6.65
CA VAL A 61 10.22 -7.46 5.40
C VAL A 61 10.34 -8.97 5.51
N GLU A 62 10.87 -9.48 6.63
CA GLU A 62 11.02 -10.91 6.89
C GLU A 62 9.67 -11.64 6.94
N LEU A 63 8.71 -11.12 7.70
CA LEU A 63 7.38 -11.73 7.83
C LEU A 63 6.63 -11.76 6.49
N ARG A 64 6.66 -10.64 5.76
CA ARG A 64 6.04 -10.54 4.43
C ARG A 64 6.67 -11.54 3.47
N ASN A 65 8.00 -11.59 3.40
CA ASN A 65 8.72 -12.52 2.53
C ASN A 65 8.46 -13.97 2.91
N ARG A 66 8.35 -14.31 4.20
CA ARG A 66 8.00 -15.65 4.65
C ARG A 66 6.67 -16.10 4.05
N VAL A 67 5.61 -15.29 4.20
CA VAL A 67 4.27 -15.70 3.72
C VAL A 67 4.26 -15.98 2.22
N PHE A 68 4.90 -15.14 1.41
CA PHE A 68 4.92 -15.34 -0.05
C PHE A 68 5.80 -16.52 -0.51
N ASN A 69 6.77 -16.94 0.30
CA ASN A 69 7.68 -18.06 -0.02
C ASN A 69 7.34 -19.34 0.76
N SER A 70 6.15 -19.40 1.35
CA SER A 70 5.70 -20.53 2.16
C SER A 70 4.68 -21.40 1.44
N SER A 71 4.46 -22.56 2.03
CA SER A 71 3.48 -23.57 1.63
C SER A 71 2.31 -23.64 2.63
N PRO A 72 1.18 -24.27 2.27
CA PRO A 72 0.07 -24.50 3.20
C PRO A 72 0.50 -25.19 4.50
N SER A 73 1.45 -26.13 4.45
CA SER A 73 1.94 -26.88 5.61
C SER A 73 2.68 -26.00 6.63
N ASP A 74 3.36 -24.94 6.18
CA ASP A 74 4.07 -24.02 7.07
C ASP A 74 3.11 -23.28 8.01
N PHE A 75 1.84 -23.14 7.58
CA PHE A 75 0.76 -22.49 8.33
C PHE A 75 -0.31 -23.47 8.81
N LYS A 76 -0.03 -24.79 8.81
CA LYS A 76 -0.96 -25.83 9.27
C LYS A 76 -2.32 -25.77 8.57
N VAL A 77 -2.33 -25.44 7.28
CA VAL A 77 -3.52 -25.49 6.44
C VAL A 77 -3.59 -26.88 5.79
N GLU A 78 -4.40 -27.77 6.38
CA GLU A 78 -4.45 -29.19 5.99
C GLU A 78 -5.49 -29.49 4.90
N ASN A 79 -6.51 -28.63 4.74
CA ASN A 79 -7.63 -28.86 3.84
C ASN A 79 -7.84 -27.66 2.91
N VAL A 80 -7.10 -27.65 1.79
CA VAL A 80 -7.34 -26.69 0.71
C VAL A 80 -8.47 -27.23 -0.17
N THR A 81 -9.59 -26.51 -0.25
CA THR A 81 -10.83 -27.01 -0.86
C THR A 81 -11.12 -26.35 -2.21
N GLU A 82 -11.82 -27.08 -3.07
CA GLU A 82 -12.21 -26.69 -4.44
C GLU A 82 -13.37 -25.67 -4.44
N PRO A 83 -13.60 -24.90 -5.55
CA PRO A 83 -13.08 -25.06 -6.92
C PRO A 83 -11.80 -24.27 -7.25
N PHE A 84 -11.30 -23.46 -6.32
CA PHE A 84 -10.00 -22.81 -6.45
C PHE A 84 -9.24 -23.03 -5.15
N PRO A 85 -8.22 -23.90 -5.13
CA PRO A 85 -7.55 -24.31 -3.91
C PRO A 85 -6.62 -23.19 -3.39
N LEU A 86 -7.22 -22.13 -2.84
CA LEU A 86 -6.51 -21.10 -2.11
C LEU A 86 -6.32 -21.52 -0.66
N TRP A 87 -5.07 -21.50 -0.20
CA TRP A 87 -4.73 -21.74 1.20
C TRP A 87 -4.61 -20.43 1.99
N GLY A 88 -4.48 -19.30 1.29
CA GLY A 88 -4.46 -17.98 1.92
C GLY A 88 -4.75 -16.83 0.96
N ALA A 89 -4.97 -15.67 1.54
CA ALA A 89 -5.16 -14.39 0.86
C ALA A 89 -4.38 -13.30 1.58
N ILE A 90 -3.80 -12.39 0.81
CA ILE A 90 -3.11 -11.20 1.32
C ILE A 90 -3.78 -9.97 0.72
N VAL A 91 -4.09 -8.99 1.56
CA VAL A 91 -4.58 -7.68 1.14
C VAL A 91 -3.62 -6.63 1.65
N GLU A 92 -3.02 -5.87 0.73
CA GLU A 92 -2.08 -4.81 1.06
C GLU A 92 -2.62 -3.45 0.68
N HIS A 93 -2.52 -2.50 1.60
CA HIS A 93 -2.88 -1.09 1.37
C HIS A 93 -1.62 -0.24 1.34
N GLY A 94 -1.44 0.56 0.29
CA GLY A 94 -0.40 1.57 0.24
C GLY A 94 -0.87 2.84 0.95
N LEU A 95 -0.24 3.12 2.08
CA LEU A 95 -0.54 4.27 2.94
C LEU A 95 0.57 5.32 2.83
N PRO A 96 0.30 6.60 3.17
CA PRO A 96 1.33 7.64 3.15
C PRO A 96 2.55 7.31 4.03
N ASN A 97 2.36 6.61 5.13
CA ASN A 97 3.38 6.26 6.11
C ASN A 97 3.91 4.82 5.97
N GLY A 98 3.48 4.05 4.97
CA GLY A 98 3.81 2.64 4.95
C GLY A 98 2.87 1.76 4.13
N THR A 99 2.92 0.46 4.42
CA THR A 99 1.98 -0.54 3.90
C THR A 99 1.39 -1.26 5.09
N ALA A 100 0.08 -1.44 5.06
CA ALA A 100 -0.61 -2.38 5.90
C ALA A 100 -0.84 -3.67 5.10
N THR A 101 -0.32 -4.79 5.60
CA THR A 101 -0.42 -6.11 4.98
C THR A 101 -1.29 -6.99 5.87
N LEU A 102 -2.52 -7.25 5.46
CA LEU A 102 -3.41 -8.23 6.08
C LEU A 102 -3.16 -9.59 5.44
N VAL A 103 -2.87 -10.60 6.26
CA VAL A 103 -2.67 -12.00 5.83
C VAL A 103 -3.76 -12.84 6.47
N CYS A 104 -4.41 -13.68 5.68
CA CYS A 104 -5.46 -14.59 6.13
C CYS A 104 -5.25 -15.98 5.54
N PHE A 105 -5.51 -17.01 6.34
CA PHE A 105 -5.38 -18.41 5.95
C PHE A 105 -6.71 -19.14 6.02
N ALA A 106 -6.86 -20.19 5.22
CA ALA A 106 -8.11 -20.95 5.13
C ALA A 106 -8.55 -21.58 6.47
N ASN A 107 -7.59 -21.86 7.36
CA ASN A 107 -7.84 -22.35 8.73
C ASN A 107 -8.36 -21.27 9.71
N GLY A 108 -8.57 -20.04 9.24
CA GLY A 108 -9.10 -18.92 10.02
C GLY A 108 -8.04 -18.11 10.76
N GLU A 109 -6.75 -18.40 10.58
CA GLU A 109 -5.69 -17.54 11.11
C GLU A 109 -5.59 -16.23 10.33
N ALA A 110 -5.38 -15.13 11.06
CA ALA A 110 -5.18 -13.80 10.48
C ALA A 110 -4.09 -13.03 11.23
N SER A 111 -3.31 -12.26 10.47
CA SER A 111 -2.28 -11.35 10.97
C SER A 111 -2.26 -10.05 10.17
N LEU A 112 -1.94 -8.95 10.84
CA LEU A 112 -1.71 -7.64 10.26
C LEU A 112 -0.26 -7.24 10.49
N TYR A 113 0.47 -6.95 9.43
CA TYR A 113 1.83 -6.42 9.48
C TYR A 113 1.84 -5.00 8.97
N LEU A 114 2.44 -4.07 9.70
CA LEU A 114 2.67 -2.71 9.25
C LEU A 114 4.14 -2.55 8.90
N SER A 115 4.42 -1.90 7.78
CA SER A 115 5.82 -1.65 7.37
C SER A 115 6.57 -0.74 8.33
N SER A 116 5.89 -0.11 9.30
CA SER A 116 6.50 0.62 10.41
C SER A 116 6.97 -0.27 11.57
N GLY A 117 6.84 -1.60 11.47
CA GLY A 117 7.24 -2.57 12.49
C GLY A 117 6.15 -2.96 13.49
N ALA A 118 5.07 -2.19 13.57
CA ALA A 118 3.90 -2.54 14.39
C ALA A 118 3.03 -3.60 13.69
N GLY A 119 2.23 -4.35 14.45
CA GLY A 119 1.34 -5.35 13.87
C GLY A 119 0.43 -6.03 14.89
N LEU A 120 -0.51 -6.82 14.38
CA LEU A 120 -1.37 -7.70 15.17
C LEU A 120 -1.16 -9.13 14.67
N ALA A 121 -0.61 -10.00 15.50
CA ALA A 121 -0.41 -11.41 15.16
C ALA A 121 -1.30 -12.30 16.03
N GLY A 122 -1.67 -13.48 15.51
CA GLY A 122 -2.21 -14.57 16.34
C GLY A 122 -3.62 -14.31 16.89
N THR A 123 -4.47 -13.63 16.15
CA THR A 123 -5.86 -13.35 16.57
C THR A 123 -6.82 -14.54 16.42
N SER A 124 -6.31 -15.71 16.03
CA SER A 124 -7.10 -16.92 15.77
C SER A 124 -7.81 -17.50 16.99
N ALA A 125 -7.47 -17.08 18.22
CA ALA A 125 -8.21 -17.48 19.42
C ALA A 125 -9.66 -16.95 19.42
N ASN A 126 -9.92 -15.81 18.78
CA ASN A 126 -11.25 -15.22 18.69
C ASN A 126 -12.06 -15.84 17.53
N ALA A 127 -13.31 -16.25 17.80
CA ALA A 127 -14.16 -16.93 16.83
C ALA A 127 -14.57 -16.03 15.65
N ASP A 128 -14.85 -14.74 15.89
CA ASP A 128 -15.26 -13.79 14.86
C ASP A 128 -14.11 -13.49 13.90
N VAL A 129 -12.88 -13.41 14.42
CA VAL A 129 -11.67 -13.29 13.58
C VAL A 129 -11.50 -14.54 12.72
N ARG A 130 -11.65 -15.75 13.29
CA ARG A 130 -11.54 -16.99 12.50
C ARG A 130 -12.56 -17.04 11.37
N VAL A 131 -13.81 -16.73 11.67
CA VAL A 131 -14.89 -16.70 10.67
C VAL A 131 -14.61 -15.64 9.61
N GLY A 132 -14.20 -14.43 10.01
CA GLY A 132 -13.86 -13.35 9.09
C GLY A 132 -12.69 -13.70 8.16
N ALA A 133 -11.65 -14.34 8.68
CA ALA A 133 -10.48 -14.77 7.92
C ALA A 133 -10.85 -15.87 6.89
N SER A 134 -11.56 -16.92 7.31
CA SER A 134 -12.01 -17.97 6.39
C SER A 134 -12.98 -17.42 5.33
N ASN A 135 -13.88 -16.50 5.70
CA ASN A 135 -14.77 -15.83 4.74
C ASN A 135 -13.99 -14.98 3.73
N LEU A 136 -12.95 -14.28 4.17
CA LEU A 136 -12.10 -13.50 3.26
C LEU A 136 -11.42 -14.41 2.23
N VAL A 137 -10.87 -15.55 2.67
CA VAL A 137 -10.24 -16.54 1.77
C VAL A 137 -11.28 -17.14 0.80
N ALA A 138 -12.50 -17.42 1.26
CA ALA A 138 -13.57 -17.91 0.39
C ALA A 138 -14.01 -16.89 -0.67
N LEU A 139 -14.05 -15.60 -0.32
CA LEU A 139 -14.31 -14.52 -1.28
C LEU A 139 -13.15 -14.33 -2.25
N ALA A 140 -11.91 -14.44 -1.76
CA ALA A 140 -10.71 -14.38 -2.57
C ALA A 140 -10.69 -15.50 -3.62
N ALA A 141 -11.12 -16.71 -3.27
CA ALA A 141 -11.23 -17.83 -4.20
C ALA A 141 -12.21 -17.55 -5.36
N GLN A 142 -13.27 -16.78 -5.12
CA GLN A 142 -14.20 -16.35 -6.17
C GLN A 142 -13.59 -15.31 -7.13
N GLN A 143 -12.62 -14.53 -6.66
CA GLN A 143 -11.96 -13.48 -7.44
C GLN A 143 -10.68 -13.96 -8.14
N ALA A 144 -10.02 -15.01 -7.61
CA ALA A 144 -8.79 -15.58 -8.15
C ALA A 144 -8.82 -15.87 -9.66
N PRO A 145 -9.91 -16.38 -10.28
CA PRO A 145 -9.95 -16.62 -11.72
C PRO A 145 -9.76 -15.35 -12.59
N THR A 146 -10.00 -14.16 -12.02
CA THR A 146 -9.88 -12.88 -12.72
C THR A 146 -8.50 -12.23 -12.55
N ALA A 147 -7.63 -12.83 -11.75
CA ALA A 147 -6.30 -12.33 -11.43
C ALA A 147 -5.21 -13.00 -12.27
N SER A 148 -4.06 -12.35 -12.36
CA SER A 148 -2.94 -12.82 -13.17
C SER A 148 -1.94 -13.58 -12.30
N PRO A 149 -1.37 -14.71 -12.76
CA PRO A 149 -0.19 -15.31 -12.15
C PRO A 149 0.94 -14.29 -12.02
N THR A 150 1.66 -14.33 -10.89
CA THR A 150 2.79 -13.45 -10.64
C THR A 150 3.91 -14.14 -9.86
N GLU A 151 5.14 -13.80 -10.21
CA GLU A 151 6.37 -14.23 -9.53
C GLU A 151 6.99 -13.08 -8.70
N SER A 152 6.39 -11.89 -8.74
CA SER A 152 6.83 -10.74 -7.97
C SER A 152 5.66 -10.08 -7.26
N TRP A 153 5.89 -9.63 -6.03
CA TRP A 153 4.86 -9.04 -5.18
C TRP A 153 5.34 -7.69 -4.67
N PRO A 154 5.42 -6.65 -5.53
CA PRO A 154 5.83 -5.32 -5.08
C PRO A 154 4.78 -4.73 -4.13
N ALA A 155 5.22 -3.98 -3.12
CA ALA A 155 4.30 -3.27 -2.24
C ALA A 155 3.38 -2.31 -3.05
N PRO A 156 2.13 -2.08 -2.60
CA PRO A 156 1.23 -1.11 -3.21
C PRO A 156 1.76 0.32 -3.12
N ALA A 157 1.51 1.11 -4.17
CA ALA A 157 1.71 2.56 -4.15
C ALA A 157 0.68 3.24 -3.23
N ILE A 158 0.93 4.48 -2.82
CA ILE A 158 -0.03 5.24 -1.98
C ILE A 158 -1.38 5.33 -2.71
N GLY A 159 -2.46 4.97 -2.01
CA GLY A 159 -3.82 4.95 -2.59
C GLY A 159 -4.09 3.75 -3.49
N GLU A 160 -3.23 2.74 -3.49
CA GLU A 160 -3.43 1.47 -4.19
C GLU A 160 -3.68 0.34 -3.19
N VAL A 161 -4.48 -0.63 -3.60
CA VAL A 161 -4.71 -1.88 -2.89
C VAL A 161 -4.26 -3.03 -3.78
N ALA A 162 -3.42 -3.91 -3.24
CA ALA A 162 -3.00 -5.14 -3.90
C ALA A 162 -3.67 -6.34 -3.22
N PHE A 163 -4.25 -7.23 -4.03
CA PHE A 163 -4.79 -8.51 -3.59
C PHE A 163 -3.91 -9.62 -4.13
N TRP A 164 -3.42 -10.48 -3.23
CA TRP A 164 -2.64 -11.65 -3.58
C TRP A 164 -3.37 -12.92 -3.12
N PHE A 165 -3.50 -13.87 -4.03
CA PHE A 165 -4.20 -15.13 -3.81
C PHE A 165 -3.18 -16.25 -3.77
N LEU A 166 -3.03 -16.87 -2.61
CA LEU A 166 -2.03 -17.91 -2.37
C LEU A 166 -2.65 -19.27 -2.70
N SER A 167 -2.31 -19.79 -3.87
CA SER A 167 -2.67 -21.16 -4.28
C SER A 167 -1.50 -22.10 -4.02
N THR A 168 -1.74 -23.42 -4.10
CA THR A 168 -0.68 -24.43 -3.90
C THR A 168 0.42 -24.38 -4.95
N ASN A 169 0.12 -23.84 -6.14
CA ASN A 169 1.02 -23.93 -7.30
C ASN A 169 1.64 -22.58 -7.67
N GLN A 170 0.95 -21.48 -7.39
CA GLN A 170 1.37 -20.13 -7.77
C GLN A 170 0.68 -19.05 -6.92
N VAL A 171 1.24 -17.85 -6.93
CA VAL A 171 0.55 -16.66 -6.44
C VAL A 171 -0.16 -15.98 -7.63
N LEU A 172 -1.43 -15.66 -7.44
CA LEU A 172 -2.17 -14.79 -8.37
C LEU A 172 -2.28 -13.39 -7.75
N GLY A 173 -2.27 -12.35 -8.57
CA GLY A 173 -2.28 -10.96 -8.12
C GLY A 173 -3.18 -10.07 -8.94
N THR A 174 -3.80 -9.10 -8.27
CA THR A 174 -4.47 -7.96 -8.90
C THR A 174 -4.29 -6.70 -8.05
N ARG A 175 -4.33 -5.53 -8.70
CA ARG A 175 -4.11 -4.23 -8.06
C ARG A 175 -5.13 -3.24 -8.57
N VAL A 176 -5.58 -2.37 -7.69
CA VAL A 176 -6.67 -1.42 -7.97
C VAL A 176 -6.52 -0.20 -7.06
N SER A 177 -7.01 0.95 -7.48
CA SER A 177 -7.02 2.12 -6.61
C SER A 177 -7.98 1.95 -5.43
N ASP A 178 -7.64 2.52 -4.28
CA ASP A 178 -8.51 2.57 -3.11
C ASP A 178 -9.86 3.27 -3.40
N ARG A 179 -9.83 4.23 -4.32
CA ARG A 179 -10.97 5.01 -4.79
C ARG A 179 -11.94 4.16 -5.60
N ASP A 180 -11.47 3.35 -6.54
CA ASP A 180 -12.35 2.52 -7.36
C ASP A 180 -13.04 1.44 -6.50
N LEU A 181 -12.38 0.98 -5.44
CA LEU A 181 -12.96 0.06 -4.46
C LEU A 181 -14.07 0.66 -3.59
N GLN A 182 -14.29 1.97 -3.64
CA GLN A 182 -15.44 2.63 -3.01
C GLN A 182 -16.72 2.47 -3.84
N ASP A 183 -16.62 2.12 -5.13
CA ASP A 183 -17.79 1.78 -5.94
C ASP A 183 -18.28 0.37 -5.59
N ASP A 184 -19.52 0.27 -5.11
CA ASP A 184 -20.15 -1.00 -4.74
C ASP A 184 -20.30 -1.98 -5.90
N ASN A 185 -20.26 -1.49 -7.14
CA ASN A 185 -20.33 -2.31 -8.35
C ASN A 185 -18.96 -2.85 -8.79
N HIS A 186 -17.86 -2.38 -8.21
CA HIS A 186 -16.55 -2.87 -8.57
C HIS A 186 -16.42 -4.36 -8.16
N PRO A 187 -15.93 -5.25 -9.04
CA PRO A 187 -15.87 -6.70 -8.75
C PRO A 187 -15.16 -7.07 -7.44
N LEU A 188 -14.12 -6.30 -7.08
CA LEU A 188 -13.33 -6.50 -5.85
C LEU A 188 -13.90 -5.79 -4.61
N ALA A 189 -14.97 -4.98 -4.73
CA ALA A 189 -15.48 -4.17 -3.63
C ALA A 189 -15.96 -5.03 -2.43
N LYS A 190 -16.57 -6.19 -2.70
CA LYS A 190 -17.00 -7.13 -1.66
C LYS A 190 -15.80 -7.72 -0.90
N LEU A 191 -14.73 -8.09 -1.61
CA LEU A 191 -13.51 -8.60 -1.00
C LEU A 191 -12.83 -7.53 -0.14
N TYR A 192 -12.75 -6.30 -0.65
CA TYR A 192 -12.22 -5.14 0.06
C TYR A 192 -13.00 -4.83 1.36
N ARG A 193 -14.33 -4.79 1.30
CA ARG A 193 -15.17 -4.59 2.49
C ARG A 193 -14.98 -5.70 3.52
N SER A 194 -14.88 -6.95 3.08
CA SER A 194 -14.61 -8.08 3.96
C SER A 194 -13.26 -7.94 4.67
N ALA A 195 -12.22 -7.45 3.97
CA ALA A 195 -10.91 -7.21 4.57
C ALA A 195 -10.98 -6.11 5.65
N ASN A 196 -11.63 -5.00 5.36
CA ASN A 196 -11.81 -3.89 6.33
C ASN A 196 -12.66 -4.29 7.54
N ALA A 197 -13.70 -5.10 7.33
CA ALA A 197 -14.51 -5.65 8.42
C ALA A 197 -13.66 -6.54 9.34
N LEU A 198 -12.82 -7.41 8.77
CA LEU A 198 -11.90 -8.25 9.55
C LEU A 198 -10.85 -7.41 10.30
N LEU A 199 -10.26 -6.40 9.67
CA LEU A 199 -9.33 -5.47 10.34
C LEU A 199 -9.99 -4.78 11.54
N THR A 200 -11.25 -4.39 11.40
CA THR A 200 -12.03 -3.81 12.51
C THR A 200 -12.16 -4.79 13.66
N GLN A 201 -12.53 -6.04 13.38
CA GLN A 201 -12.64 -7.09 14.41
C GLN A 201 -11.30 -7.37 15.10
N MET A 202 -10.21 -7.45 14.35
CA MET A 202 -8.87 -7.65 14.91
C MET A 202 -8.47 -6.53 15.88
N HIS A 203 -8.79 -5.27 15.55
CA HIS A 203 -8.54 -4.14 16.45
C HIS A 203 -9.40 -4.19 17.72
N LEU A 204 -10.68 -4.58 17.62
CA LEU A 204 -11.55 -4.73 18.78
C LEU A 204 -11.02 -5.80 19.75
N VAL A 205 -10.61 -6.96 19.22
CA VAL A 205 -10.02 -8.04 20.02
C VAL A 205 -8.72 -7.59 20.68
N ALA A 206 -7.85 -6.90 19.95
CA ALA A 206 -6.59 -6.39 20.50
C ALA A 206 -6.82 -5.39 21.65
N ALA A 207 -7.80 -4.48 21.49
CA ALA A 207 -8.19 -3.54 22.53
C ALA A 207 -8.74 -4.24 23.78
N GLU A 208 -9.57 -5.28 23.60
CA GLU A 208 -10.11 -6.07 24.70
C GLU A 208 -8.98 -6.77 25.49
N ILE A 209 -8.05 -7.43 24.78
CA ILE A 209 -6.88 -8.08 25.40
C ILE A 209 -6.06 -7.07 26.19
N GLN A 210 -5.77 -5.90 25.62
CA GLN A 210 -5.00 -4.86 26.31
C GLN A 210 -5.71 -4.37 27.58
N SER A 211 -7.03 -4.18 27.54
CA SER A 211 -7.82 -3.73 28.68
C SER A 211 -7.79 -4.74 29.84
N LYS A 212 -7.85 -6.04 29.53
CA LYS A 212 -7.77 -7.13 30.52
C LYS A 212 -6.38 -7.19 31.14
N THR A 213 -5.32 -7.15 30.32
CA THR A 213 -3.94 -7.15 30.80
C THR A 213 -3.66 -5.97 31.73
N ASN A 214 -4.10 -4.76 31.38
CA ASN A 214 -3.94 -3.59 32.23
C ASN A 214 -4.68 -3.74 33.57
N SER A 215 -5.87 -4.35 33.56
CA SER A 215 -6.67 -4.57 34.78
C SER A 215 -6.03 -5.59 35.73
N VAL A 216 -5.39 -6.64 35.20
CA VAL A 216 -4.66 -7.64 36.00
C VAL A 216 -3.43 -7.00 36.66
N ASN A 217 -2.63 -6.26 35.89
CA ASN A 217 -1.43 -5.60 36.40
C ASN A 217 -1.76 -4.63 37.54
N ASN A 218 -2.84 -3.85 37.41
CA ASN A 218 -3.27 -2.91 38.45
C ASN A 218 -3.75 -3.59 39.75
N LYS A 219 -4.25 -4.84 39.68
CA LYS A 219 -4.68 -5.59 40.86
C LYS A 219 -3.48 -6.16 41.63
N GLU A 220 -2.44 -6.59 40.93
CA GLU A 220 -1.21 -7.08 41.56
C GLU A 220 -0.42 -5.96 42.27
N THR A 221 -0.35 -4.77 41.67
CA THR A 221 0.32 -3.62 42.29
C THR A 221 -0.39 -3.16 43.57
N ASN A 222 -1.72 -3.19 43.60
CA ASN A 222 -2.49 -2.77 44.78
C ASN A 222 -2.41 -3.79 45.94
N ASN A 223 -2.27 -5.09 45.63
CA ASN A 223 -2.11 -6.13 46.65
C ASN A 223 -0.70 -6.16 47.25
N ALA A 224 0.33 -5.80 46.48
CA ALA A 224 1.71 -5.75 46.97
C ALA A 224 1.95 -4.61 47.99
N SER A 225 1.25 -3.48 47.87
CA SER A 225 1.38 -2.35 48.81
C SER A 225 0.67 -2.55 50.15
N THR A 226 -0.17 -3.58 50.32
CA THR A 226 -0.96 -3.79 51.56
C THR A 226 -0.23 -4.63 52.62
N ASN A 227 0.92 -5.25 52.30
CA ASN A 227 1.66 -6.14 53.20
C ASN A 227 2.94 -5.53 53.84
N ALA A 228 3.16 -4.22 53.69
CA ALA A 228 4.30 -3.54 54.32
C ALA A 228 3.84 -2.77 55.58
N GLN A 229 3.48 -3.48 56.64
CA GLN A 229 3.37 -2.89 57.97
C GLN A 229 4.64 -3.27 58.75
N PRO A 230 5.51 -2.31 59.10
CA PRO A 230 6.69 -2.60 59.92
C PRO A 230 6.21 -2.91 61.34
N ASP A 231 6.60 -4.09 61.86
CA ASP A 231 6.46 -4.41 63.27
C ASP A 231 7.26 -3.39 64.12
N PRO A 232 6.73 -2.97 65.28
CA PRO A 232 7.26 -1.87 66.09
C PRO A 232 8.60 -2.16 66.77
#